data_AF-A0A4R8EX03-F1
#
_entry.id   AF-A0A4R8EX03-F1
#
_cell.length_a   1.000
_cell.length_b   1.000
_cell.length_c   1.000
_cell.angle_alpha   90.00
_cell.angle_beta   90.00
_cell.angle_gamma   90.00
#
_symmetry.space_group_name_H-M   'P 1'
#
loop_
_entity.id
_entity.type
_entity.pdbx_description
1 polymer ?
#
loop_
_entity_poly.entity_id
_entity_poly.type
_entity_poly.pdbx_seq_one_letter_code
_entity_poly.pdbx_strand_id
1 'polypeptide(L)'
;MATSMARLFKELGGKIHLNSEVQELFVNSKKVEGIKVNGETIKADYVLVDADFPYAMKNLIKREKDKGKYTDKKIDEMVYSSSAFLMYLGLNKKVSDDTRLHNIVFADDFEKNLSDIFQGTDPKDPSIYIYIPTKEDPSLAPEGKEVLYILTPIPELKTRKRK
;
A
#
# COMPACT_ATOMS: atom_id res chain seq x y z
N MET A 1 -4.77 16.06 -0.24
CA MET A 1 -3.38 16.13 0.30
C MET A 1 -2.33 15.93 -0.79
N ALA A 2 -2.24 14.74 -1.41
CA ALA A 2 -1.22 14.44 -2.43
C ALA A 2 -1.15 15.46 -3.57
N THR A 3 -2.30 15.86 -4.13
CA THR A 3 -2.36 16.89 -5.18
C THR A 3 -1.79 18.23 -4.74
N SER A 4 -2.06 18.64 -3.49
CA SER A 4 -1.56 19.89 -2.92
C SER A 4 -0.04 19.84 -2.73
N MET A 5 0.49 18.72 -2.23
CA MET A 5 1.93 18.52 -2.08
C MET A 5 2.64 18.51 -3.45
N ALA A 6 2.07 17.80 -4.43
CA ALA A 6 2.59 17.76 -5.79
C ALA A 6 2.58 19.15 -6.46
N ARG A 7 1.57 19.98 -6.16
CA ARG A 7 1.51 21.37 -6.61
C ARG A 7 2.64 22.20 -6.01
N LEU A 8 2.78 22.19 -4.68
CA LEU A 8 3.83 22.94 -4.00
C LEU A 8 5.23 22.51 -4.47
N PHE A 9 5.47 21.21 -4.63
CA PHE A 9 6.74 20.70 -5.13
C PHE A 9 7.10 21.26 -6.52
N LYS A 10 6.12 21.38 -7.43
CA LYS A 10 6.33 22.00 -8.75
C LYS A 10 6.55 23.51 -8.65
N GLU A 11 5.83 24.20 -7.77
CA GLU A 11 6.01 25.64 -7.51
C GLU A 11 7.42 25.95 -6.99
N LEU A 12 8.02 25.02 -6.23
CA LEU A 12 9.41 25.10 -5.76
C LEU A 12 10.45 24.66 -6.82
N GLY A 13 10.03 24.39 -8.06
CA GLY A 13 10.92 24.02 -9.17
C GLY A 13 11.15 22.52 -9.35
N GLY A 14 10.50 21.67 -8.55
CA GLY A 14 10.54 20.22 -8.68
C GLY A 14 9.83 19.73 -9.96
N LYS A 15 10.33 18.62 -10.53
CA LYS A 15 9.75 17.99 -11.72
C LYS A 15 9.12 16.64 -11.36
N ILE A 16 7.89 16.41 -11.80
CA ILE A 16 7.17 15.14 -11.60
C ILE A 16 7.00 14.48 -12.96
N HIS A 17 7.59 13.29 -13.09
CA HIS A 17 7.48 12.45 -14.28
C HIS A 17 6.57 11.26 -13.98
N LEU A 18 5.34 11.30 -14.50
CA LEU A 18 4.38 10.18 -14.39
C LEU A 18 4.60 9.19 -15.53
N ASN A 19 4.02 7.99 -15.43
CA ASN A 19 4.18 6.92 -16.43
C ASN A 19 5.65 6.63 -16.76
N SER A 20 6.50 6.73 -15.73
CA SER A 20 7.96 6.68 -15.84
C SER A 20 8.48 5.61 -14.88
N GLU A 21 8.25 4.35 -15.22
CA GLU A 21 8.63 3.22 -14.38
C GLU A 21 10.15 3.14 -14.25
N VAL A 22 10.64 3.22 -13.01
CA VAL A 22 12.06 3.01 -12.72
C VAL A 22 12.35 1.52 -12.80
N GLN A 23 13.22 1.13 -13.72
CA GLN A 23 13.53 -0.26 -14.04
C GLN A 23 14.72 -0.79 -13.22
N GLU A 24 15.64 0.09 -12.83
CA GLU A 24 16.90 -0.26 -12.17
C GLU A 24 17.52 0.96 -11.47
N LEU A 25 18.19 0.73 -10.35
CA LEU A 25 19.16 1.66 -9.76
C LEU A 25 20.53 1.40 -10.39
N PHE A 26 21.12 2.41 -10.98
CA PHE A 26 22.45 2.29 -11.58
C PHE A 26 23.51 2.35 -10.48
N VAL A 27 24.05 1.19 -10.09
CA VAL A 27 25.07 1.07 -9.04
C VAL A 27 26.44 0.83 -9.66
N ASN A 28 27.42 1.64 -9.30
CA ASN A 28 28.81 1.49 -9.69
C ASN A 28 29.70 1.59 -8.46
N SER A 29 30.62 0.64 -8.27
CA SER A 29 31.59 0.65 -7.17
C SER A 29 30.98 0.93 -5.78
N LYS A 30 29.80 0.32 -5.51
CA LYS A 30 28.99 0.48 -4.28
C LYS A 30 28.34 1.86 -4.08
N LYS A 31 28.32 2.71 -5.11
CA LYS A 31 27.61 4.00 -5.11
C LYS A 31 26.49 3.96 -6.14
N VAL A 32 25.31 4.47 -5.77
CA VAL A 32 24.23 4.74 -6.73
C VAL A 32 24.61 6.00 -7.51
N GLU A 33 24.63 5.91 -8.84
CA GLU A 33 24.95 7.01 -9.74
C GLU A 33 23.71 7.54 -10.47
N GLY A 34 22.56 6.88 -10.32
CA GLY A 34 21.32 7.28 -10.97
C GLY A 34 20.28 6.16 -11.07
N ILE A 35 19.33 6.35 -11.96
CA ILE A 35 18.24 5.42 -12.24
C ILE A 35 18.18 5.12 -13.74
N LYS A 36 17.66 3.94 -14.07
CA LYS A 36 17.20 3.59 -15.41
C LYS A 36 15.69 3.71 -15.46
N VAL A 37 15.16 4.50 -16.38
CA VAL A 37 13.73 4.74 -16.57
C VAL A 37 13.43 4.82 -18.05
N ASN A 38 12.38 4.13 -18.50
CA ASN A 38 11.98 4.08 -19.91
C ASN A 38 13.13 3.73 -20.89
N GLY A 39 14.07 2.88 -20.46
CA GLY A 39 15.23 2.49 -21.27
C GLY A 39 16.43 3.44 -21.21
N GLU A 40 16.26 4.65 -20.65
CA GLU A 40 17.32 5.67 -20.53
C GLU A 40 17.92 5.70 -19.12
N THR A 41 19.18 6.13 -19.01
CA THR A 41 19.85 6.34 -17.72
C THR A 41 19.88 7.80 -17.35
N ILE A 42 19.29 8.14 -16.21
CA ILE A 42 19.31 9.47 -15.62
C ILE A 42 20.28 9.46 -14.44
N LYS A 43 21.34 10.25 -14.52
CA LYS A 43 22.31 10.41 -13.43
C LYS A 43 21.76 11.30 -12.32
N ALA A 44 22.11 10.99 -11.08
CA ALA A 44 21.77 11.79 -9.93
C ALA A 44 22.83 11.63 -8.83
N ASP A 45 23.09 12.70 -8.08
CA ASP A 45 23.99 12.65 -6.91
C ASP A 45 23.38 11.86 -5.75
N TYR A 46 22.05 11.92 -5.64
CA TYR A 46 21.26 11.24 -4.62
C TYR A 46 20.03 10.60 -5.27
N VAL A 47 19.70 9.40 -4.81
CA VAL A 47 18.47 8.70 -5.18
C VAL A 47 17.74 8.32 -3.90
N LEU A 48 16.52 8.85 -3.73
CA LEU A 48 15.60 8.44 -2.68
C LEU A 48 14.59 7.47 -3.28
N VAL A 49 14.44 6.30 -2.67
CA VAL A 49 13.51 5.25 -3.12
C VAL A 49 12.36 5.17 -2.14
N ASP A 50 11.16 5.47 -2.63
CA ASP A 50 9.90 5.35 -1.88
C ASP A 50 9.07 4.12 -2.30
N ALA A 51 9.64 3.27 -3.16
CA ALA A 51 9.05 1.97 -3.46
C ALA A 51 9.17 1.04 -2.24
N ASP A 52 8.27 0.05 -2.16
CA ASP A 52 8.35 -1.01 -1.14
C ASP A 52 9.77 -1.59 -1.08
N PHE A 53 10.32 -1.70 0.13
CA PHE A 53 11.72 -2.08 0.32
C PHE A 53 12.04 -3.48 -0.26
N PRO A 54 11.29 -4.55 0.05
CA PRO A 54 11.39 -5.83 -0.65
C PRO A 54 11.38 -5.69 -2.17
N TYR A 55 10.42 -4.95 -2.73
CA TYR A 55 10.35 -4.72 -4.17
C TYR A 55 11.63 -4.04 -4.70
N ALA A 56 12.09 -2.97 -4.05
CA ALA A 56 13.28 -2.22 -4.45
C ALA A 56 14.54 -3.09 -4.42
N MET A 57 14.73 -3.86 -3.36
CA MET A 57 15.88 -4.74 -3.21
C MET A 57 15.90 -5.86 -4.25
N LYS A 58 14.75 -6.50 -4.52
CA LYS A 58 14.69 -7.63 -5.47
C LYS A 58 14.70 -7.17 -6.93
N ASN A 59 14.02 -6.06 -7.24
CA ASN A 59 13.74 -5.67 -8.62
C ASN A 59 14.55 -4.49 -9.11
N LEU A 60 14.89 -3.51 -8.26
CA LEU A 60 15.60 -2.31 -8.70
C LEU A 60 17.13 -2.46 -8.58
N ILE A 61 17.63 -3.28 -7.66
CA ILE A 61 19.06 -3.60 -7.54
C ILE A 61 19.34 -4.94 -8.24
N LYS A 62 19.81 -4.90 -9.50
CA LYS A 62 19.89 -6.10 -10.34
C LYS A 62 20.98 -7.08 -9.94
N ARG A 63 22.14 -6.59 -9.46
CA ARG A 63 23.29 -7.44 -9.17
C ARG A 63 23.26 -7.83 -7.69
N GLU A 64 23.30 -9.14 -7.43
CA GLU A 64 23.26 -9.68 -6.06
C GLU A 64 24.37 -9.10 -5.16
N LYS A 65 25.57 -8.91 -5.70
CA LYS A 65 26.71 -8.33 -4.97
C LYS A 65 26.47 -6.91 -4.44
N ASP A 66 25.52 -6.18 -5.02
CA ASP A 66 25.20 -4.81 -4.62
C ASP A 66 24.09 -4.74 -3.57
N LYS A 67 23.39 -5.85 -3.29
CA LYS A 67 22.30 -5.92 -2.31
C LYS A 67 22.78 -6.00 -0.86
N GLY A 68 24.08 -6.17 -0.65
CA GLY A 68 24.68 -6.31 0.68
C GLY A 68 24.08 -7.48 1.46
N LYS A 69 23.58 -7.22 2.67
CA LYS A 69 22.96 -8.26 3.53
C LYS A 69 21.51 -8.59 3.17
N TYR A 70 20.86 -7.78 2.33
CA TYR A 70 19.45 -7.92 1.97
C TYR A 70 19.31 -8.64 0.63
N THR A 71 19.89 -9.83 0.56
CA THR A 71 19.75 -10.74 -0.58
C THR A 71 18.30 -11.14 -0.79
N ASP A 72 17.97 -11.66 -1.97
CA ASP A 72 16.59 -12.12 -2.25
C ASP A 72 16.13 -13.16 -1.25
N LYS A 73 17.03 -14.09 -0.87
CA LYS A 73 16.79 -15.07 0.19
C LYS A 73 16.46 -14.40 1.52
N LYS A 74 17.22 -13.38 1.92
CA LYS A 74 16.98 -12.67 3.18
C LYS A 74 15.62 -11.97 3.17
N ILE A 75 15.27 -11.33 2.06
CA ILE A 75 13.98 -10.67 1.87
C ILE A 75 12.83 -11.68 1.91
N ASP A 76 13.02 -12.84 1.30
CA ASP A 76 12.03 -13.91 1.31
C ASP A 76 11.83 -14.49 2.70
N GLU A 77 12.85 -14.52 3.56
CA GLU A 77 12.73 -14.99 4.95
C GLU A 77 12.13 -13.96 5.92
N MET A 78 11.87 -12.72 5.49
CA MET A 78 11.28 -11.70 6.36
C MET A 78 9.84 -12.04 6.74
N VAL A 79 9.46 -11.63 7.94
CA VAL A 79 8.07 -11.68 8.42
C VAL A 79 7.39 -10.39 8.00
N TYR A 80 6.31 -10.53 7.24
CA TYR A 80 5.51 -9.42 6.75
C TYR A 80 4.32 -9.16 7.68
N SER A 81 3.81 -7.93 7.67
CA SER A 81 2.53 -7.63 8.33
C SER A 81 1.38 -8.36 7.62
N SER A 82 0.21 -8.36 8.25
CA SER A 82 -1.03 -8.78 7.58
C SER A 82 -1.27 -7.96 6.30
N SER A 83 -2.07 -8.54 5.42
CA SER A 83 -2.63 -7.84 4.26
C SER A 83 -4.04 -7.32 4.60
N ALA A 84 -4.69 -6.66 3.64
CA ALA A 84 -6.05 -6.16 3.79
C ALA A 84 -6.88 -6.54 2.57
N PHE A 85 -8.11 -6.99 2.82
CA PHE A 85 -9.16 -7.03 1.80
C PHE A 85 -9.94 -5.72 1.88
N LEU A 86 -10.12 -5.11 0.71
CA LEU A 86 -10.80 -3.83 0.55
C LEU A 86 -12.02 -4.00 -0.36
N MET A 87 -13.13 -3.42 0.07
CA MET A 87 -14.35 -3.35 -0.72
C MET A 87 -14.88 -1.92 -0.74
N TYR A 88 -15.06 -1.39 -1.94
CA TYR A 88 -15.61 -0.07 -2.17
C TYR A 88 -17.03 -0.24 -2.68
N LEU A 89 -18.02 0.32 -1.96
CA LEU A 89 -19.44 0.19 -2.29
C LEU A 89 -20.05 1.55 -2.53
N GLY A 90 -20.79 1.69 -3.62
CA GLY A 90 -21.73 2.79 -3.82
C GLY A 90 -23.14 2.31 -3.48
N LEU A 91 -23.81 2.98 -2.55
CA LEU A 91 -25.17 2.65 -2.14
C LEU A 91 -26.17 3.62 -2.75
N ASN A 92 -27.33 3.13 -3.16
CA ASN A 92 -28.42 3.95 -3.69
C ASN A 92 -29.25 4.66 -2.60
N LYS A 93 -28.81 4.57 -1.34
CA LYS A 93 -29.46 5.11 -0.15
C LYS A 93 -28.41 5.53 0.86
N LYS A 94 -28.82 6.34 1.84
CA LYS A 94 -28.07 6.61 3.07
C LYS A 94 -28.09 5.38 3.98
N VAL A 95 -26.97 5.09 4.65
CA VAL A 95 -26.91 4.18 5.78
C VAL A 95 -27.50 4.83 7.02
N SER A 96 -27.74 4.03 8.07
CA SER A 96 -28.33 4.50 9.32
C SER A 96 -27.64 5.76 9.87
N ASP A 97 -28.43 6.64 10.48
CA ASP A 97 -27.93 7.86 11.15
C ASP A 97 -27.02 7.54 12.34
N ASP A 98 -27.12 6.33 12.92
CA ASP A 98 -26.26 5.86 14.01
C ASP A 98 -24.80 5.60 13.59
N THR A 99 -24.53 5.58 12.28
CA THR A 99 -23.18 5.39 11.74
C THR A 99 -22.40 6.69 11.70
N ARG A 100 -21.10 6.60 11.98
CA ARG A 100 -20.17 7.74 11.98
C ARG A 100 -19.27 7.69 10.74
N LEU A 101 -18.41 8.71 10.59
CA LEU A 101 -17.37 8.74 9.56
C LEU A 101 -16.48 7.49 9.62
N HIS A 102 -16.13 7.04 10.82
CA HIS A 102 -15.30 5.87 11.11
C HIS A 102 -16.07 4.90 12.01
N ASN A 103 -16.15 3.63 11.61
CA ASN A 103 -16.83 2.59 12.37
C ASN A 103 -15.97 1.33 12.40
N ILE A 104 -15.97 0.64 13.53
CA ILE A 104 -15.36 -0.68 13.68
C ILE A 104 -16.44 -1.63 14.18
N VAL A 105 -16.59 -2.76 13.49
CA VAL A 105 -17.39 -3.89 13.95
C VAL A 105 -16.40 -4.97 14.36
N PHE A 106 -16.39 -5.30 15.65
CA PHE A 106 -15.48 -6.33 16.18
C PHE A 106 -16.07 -7.71 15.94
N ALA A 107 -15.19 -8.67 15.67
CA ALA A 107 -15.52 -10.09 15.75
C ALA A 107 -15.96 -10.45 17.18
N ASP A 108 -16.81 -11.45 17.31
CA ASP A 108 -17.24 -11.99 18.61
C ASP A 108 -16.05 -12.50 19.43
N ASP A 109 -15.07 -13.11 18.75
CA ASP A 109 -13.78 -13.53 19.31
C ASP A 109 -12.63 -12.80 18.62
N PHE A 110 -12.30 -11.63 19.18
CA PHE A 110 -11.25 -10.76 18.65
C PHE A 110 -9.85 -11.39 18.70
N GLU A 111 -9.53 -12.12 19.76
CA GLU A 111 -8.21 -12.77 19.90
C GLU A 111 -8.04 -13.86 18.84
N LYS A 112 -9.08 -14.67 18.62
CA LYS A 112 -9.07 -15.66 17.55
C LYS A 112 -9.02 -15.02 16.18
N ASN A 113 -9.75 -13.92 15.94
CA ASN A 113 -9.68 -13.18 14.68
C ASN A 113 -8.24 -12.77 14.35
N LEU A 114 -7.52 -12.17 15.30
CA LEU A 114 -6.11 -11.80 15.12
C LEU A 114 -5.20 -13.03 14.93
N SER A 115 -5.38 -14.04 15.77
CA SER A 115 -4.59 -15.27 15.72
C SER A 115 -4.73 -15.98 14.36
N ASP A 116 -5.94 -16.09 13.83
CA ASP A 116 -6.21 -16.65 12.49
C ASP A 116 -5.40 -15.90 11.43
N ILE A 117 -5.44 -14.56 11.42
CA ILE A 117 -4.74 -13.70 10.45
C ILE A 117 -3.23 -13.99 10.46
N PHE A 118 -2.59 -13.97 11.63
CA PHE A 118 -1.15 -14.16 11.75
C PHE A 118 -0.71 -15.61 11.55
N GLN A 119 -1.62 -16.58 11.65
CA GLN A 119 -1.37 -17.99 11.37
C GLN A 119 -1.67 -18.41 9.93
N GLY A 120 -1.94 -17.45 9.03
CA GLY A 120 -2.22 -17.77 7.63
C GLY A 120 -3.65 -18.21 7.35
N THR A 121 -4.58 -18.06 8.30
CA THR A 121 -5.95 -18.55 8.20
C THR A 121 -6.91 -17.38 8.00
N ASP A 122 -7.82 -17.50 7.02
CA ASP A 122 -8.88 -16.50 6.87
C ASP A 122 -9.89 -16.60 8.03
N PRO A 123 -10.13 -15.51 8.79
CA PRO A 123 -11.12 -15.52 9.86
C PRO A 123 -12.52 -15.82 9.33
N LYS A 124 -13.27 -16.68 10.04
CA LYS A 124 -14.67 -16.93 9.72
C LYS A 124 -15.59 -15.79 10.13
N ASP A 125 -15.20 -15.07 11.18
CA ASP A 125 -15.87 -13.89 11.70
C ASP A 125 -14.81 -12.78 11.82
N PRO A 126 -14.60 -11.97 10.76
CA PRO A 126 -13.59 -10.94 10.77
C PRO A 126 -14.08 -9.64 11.41
N SER A 127 -13.21 -9.00 12.21
CA SER A 127 -13.41 -7.60 12.56
C SER A 127 -13.28 -6.75 11.29
N ILE A 128 -14.25 -5.87 11.04
CA ILE A 128 -14.26 -5.01 9.86
C ILE A 128 -14.25 -3.53 10.24
N TYR A 129 -13.52 -2.76 9.47
CA TYR A 129 -13.53 -1.30 9.52
C TYR A 129 -14.37 -0.76 8.36
N ILE A 130 -15.27 0.17 8.66
CA ILE A 130 -16.15 0.82 7.70
C ILE A 130 -15.94 2.33 7.77
N TYR A 131 -15.49 2.89 6.64
CA TYR A 131 -15.33 4.32 6.44
C TYR A 131 -16.42 4.86 5.53
N ILE A 132 -17.10 5.91 5.97
CA ILE A 132 -18.26 6.51 5.28
C ILE A 132 -17.95 7.99 5.03
N PRO A 133 -17.10 8.30 4.03
CA PRO A 133 -16.61 9.66 3.83
C PRO A 133 -17.72 10.67 3.50
N THR A 134 -18.85 10.21 2.97
CA THR A 134 -20.02 11.05 2.65
C THR A 134 -20.72 11.64 3.88
N LYS A 135 -20.35 11.22 5.10
CA LYS A 135 -20.80 11.87 6.34
C LYS A 135 -20.12 13.23 6.56
N GLU A 136 -18.89 13.40 6.06
CA GLU A 136 -18.14 14.66 6.16
C GLU A 136 -18.19 15.45 4.84
N ASP A 137 -18.07 14.75 3.71
CA ASP A 137 -18.08 15.36 2.38
C ASP A 137 -19.18 14.74 1.49
N PRO A 138 -20.38 15.36 1.45
CA PRO A 138 -21.48 14.89 0.63
C PRO A 138 -21.20 14.90 -0.88
N SER A 139 -20.17 15.62 -1.36
CA SER A 139 -19.85 15.68 -2.79
C SER A 139 -19.29 14.37 -3.36
N LEU A 140 -18.88 13.45 -2.48
CA LEU A 140 -18.31 12.16 -2.85
C LEU A 140 -19.34 11.13 -3.34
N ALA A 141 -20.64 11.43 -3.25
CA ALA A 141 -21.72 10.62 -3.81
C ALA A 141 -22.86 11.49 -4.35
N PRO A 142 -23.69 10.98 -5.27
CA PRO A 142 -24.91 11.69 -5.66
C PRO A 142 -25.86 11.92 -4.48
N GLU A 143 -26.79 12.86 -4.64
CA GLU A 143 -27.81 13.16 -3.62
C GLU A 143 -28.58 11.89 -3.20
N GLY A 144 -28.82 11.75 -1.89
CA GLY A 144 -29.49 10.59 -1.31
C GLY A 144 -28.67 9.28 -1.28
N LYS A 145 -27.44 9.27 -1.82
CA LYS A 145 -26.56 8.09 -1.92
C LYS A 145 -25.36 8.18 -0.99
N GLU A 146 -24.62 7.08 -0.86
CA GLU A 146 -23.38 7.01 -0.07
C GLU A 146 -22.31 6.15 -0.72
N VAL A 147 -21.07 6.39 -0.29
CA VAL A 147 -19.93 5.53 -0.58
C VAL A 147 -19.40 4.96 0.72
N LEU A 148 -19.14 3.66 0.73
CA LEU A 148 -18.51 2.95 1.83
C LEU A 148 -17.17 2.39 1.35
N TYR A 149 -16.19 2.50 2.23
CA TYR A 149 -14.96 1.73 2.17
C TYR A 149 -14.97 0.74 3.33
N ILE A 150 -14.88 -0.55 3.00
CA ILE A 150 -14.82 -1.62 3.98
C ILE A 150 -13.44 -2.27 3.90
N LEU A 151 -12.76 -2.33 5.04
CA LEU A 151 -11.47 -2.98 5.21
C LEU A 151 -11.62 -4.13 6.20
N THR A 152 -11.06 -5.28 5.84
CA THR A 152 -10.79 -6.36 6.80
C THR A 152 -9.33 -6.77 6.70
N PRO A 153 -8.61 -6.89 7.82
CA PRO A 153 -7.30 -7.53 7.82
C PRO A 153 -7.43 -8.99 7.38
N ILE A 154 -6.47 -9.45 6.60
CA ILE A 154 -6.37 -10.83 6.11
C ILE A 154 -4.91 -11.31 6.21
N PRO A 155 -4.65 -12.62 6.21
CA PRO A 155 -3.29 -13.11 6.11
C PRO A 155 -2.57 -12.58 4.88
N GLU A 156 -1.26 -12.38 5.00
CA GLU A 156 -0.42 -12.03 3.85
C GLU A 156 -0.25 -13.23 2.91
N LEU A 157 0.01 -12.96 1.63
CA LEU A 157 -0.14 -13.95 0.57
C LEU A 157 0.82 -15.14 0.65
N LYS A 158 2.00 -14.99 1.27
CA LYS A 158 3.02 -16.03 1.37
C LYS A 158 2.66 -17.08 2.43
N THR A 159 2.08 -16.67 3.56
CA THR A 159 1.65 -17.56 4.65
C THR A 159 0.19 -17.97 4.57
N ARG A 160 -0.63 -17.29 3.74
CA ARG A 160 -2.06 -17.61 3.59
C ARG A 160 -2.28 -19.04 3.09
N LYS A 161 -2.95 -19.84 3.91
CA LYS A 161 -3.39 -21.20 3.60
C LYS A 161 -4.54 -21.12 2.60
N ARG A 162 -4.32 -21.60 1.38
CA ARG A 162 -5.38 -21.72 0.36
C ARG A 162 -6.16 -23.03 0.62
N LYS A 163 -7.49 -22.95 0.55
CA LYS A 163 -8.36 -24.12 0.50
C LYS A 163 -8.31 -24.76 -0.88
#